data_AF-A0A9N7RPV8-F1
#
_entry.id   AF-A0A9N7RPV8-F1
#
_cell.length_a   1.000
_cell.length_b   1.000
_cell.length_c   1.000
_cell.angle_alpha   90.00
_cell.angle_beta   90.00
_cell.angle_gamma   90.00
#
_symmetry.space_group_name_H-M   'P 1'
#
loop_
_entity.id
_entity.type
_entity.pdbx_description
1 polymer ?
#
loop_
_entity_poly.entity_id
_entity_poly.type
_entity_poly.pdbx_seq_one_letter_code
_entity_poly.pdbx_strand_id
1 'polypeptide(L)'
;MSIGNRRPSINEFTPAMTTAEVLTVPETILKASGRPEADGERLRRPLILLRTAEAVLLVPVFSVADGGLVVADDEFDAAHIRCPVIPRSRVELDSAYNRVKVNVKTPPPPLNKQSSIPDLIAANCSAVGARATTDDGLGELLDEARGDSAPPPLFQTAVDEELTNAIITLDEHLGGLQVLNHPKMNTDTLSWWYKRSIGDIEQKKAETDVQSYQSVALIVGVTGIAGSGLAETLSYVDTPGGPWKVYGVGRRACPDWLTTLNVVYVQCDITNTDETRSKLSPLTDITHVFYVSWTGSEDCQLNALMFRNILDSVVPNAPNLKHLALQTGIKYYWGNMAEMDSTNEPHDCPYYENLPRLKQENFYYDLEDLVYESALKKSTLTWSIHRPALIFGFSPCSMMNTVSTLCVYAAICKHEGRPLVYPGTYVSWTCLWDAVDSELLAEHFVWAATCPEAKNQAFNVNNGDVFKWKHLWGVLAKEFDLEAVGYEEGREPVLLEDVMKDKDKVWDEIVRENGLVPTRLRDIAAFWLADVVFRNKETLCSMNKNKEFGFLGFRDTTKSFLNCIKKMRAYKFIP
;
A
#
# COMPACT_ATOMS: atom_id res chain seq x y z
N MET A 1 41.80 36.78 -24.16
CA MET A 1 41.65 38.25 -24.09
C MET A 1 40.42 38.65 -24.88
N SER A 2 39.56 39.45 -24.25
CA SER A 2 38.42 40.24 -24.76
C SER A 2 37.29 39.56 -25.55
N ILE A 3 36.10 39.70 -24.95
CA ILE A 3 34.76 39.33 -25.39
C ILE A 3 34.16 40.49 -26.21
N GLY A 4 33.41 40.17 -27.27
CA GLY A 4 32.58 41.11 -28.04
C GLY A 4 31.16 40.58 -28.19
N ASN A 5 30.20 41.32 -27.64
CA ASN A 5 28.77 41.05 -27.56
C ASN A 5 28.05 40.92 -28.91
N ARG A 6 27.07 40.00 -28.99
CA ARG A 6 25.72 40.19 -29.58
C ARG A 6 24.79 39.03 -29.15
N ARG A 7 23.71 39.36 -28.42
CA ARG A 7 22.57 38.47 -28.12
C ARG A 7 21.52 38.56 -29.24
N PRO A 8 20.80 37.47 -29.57
CA PRO A 8 19.45 37.55 -30.14
C PRO A 8 18.36 37.54 -29.05
N SER A 9 17.22 38.13 -29.40
CA SER A 9 16.02 38.43 -28.60
C SER A 9 15.26 37.19 -28.10
N ILE A 10 14.80 37.25 -26.85
CA ILE A 10 13.84 36.31 -26.25
C ILE A 10 12.45 36.96 -26.31
N ASN A 11 11.49 36.24 -26.90
CA ASN A 11 10.07 36.59 -26.89
C ASN A 11 9.49 36.54 -25.47
N GLU A 12 8.56 37.44 -25.23
CA GLU A 12 7.87 37.74 -23.99
C GLU A 12 7.14 36.52 -23.40
N PHE A 13 7.43 36.19 -22.14
CA PHE A 13 6.56 35.42 -21.25
C PHE A 13 5.96 36.39 -20.23
N THR A 14 4.64 36.57 -20.28
CA THR A 14 3.84 37.25 -19.25
C THR A 14 3.82 36.42 -17.97
N PRO A 15 4.08 36.99 -16.78
CA PRO A 15 3.92 36.27 -15.50
C PRO A 15 2.44 36.21 -15.11
N ALA A 16 1.93 35.02 -14.82
CA ALA A 16 0.65 34.85 -14.15
C ALA A 16 0.73 35.40 -12.70
N MET A 17 -0.18 36.30 -12.34
CA MET A 17 -0.28 36.85 -10.98
C MET A 17 -0.81 35.78 -10.01
N THR A 18 -0.16 35.64 -8.86
CA THR A 18 -0.67 34.90 -7.69
C THR A 18 -1.61 35.82 -6.90
N THR A 19 -2.90 35.52 -6.84
CA THR A 19 -3.86 36.21 -5.95
C THR A 19 -3.99 35.45 -4.64
N ALA A 20 -3.78 36.14 -3.50
CA ALA A 20 -4.10 35.64 -2.17
C ALA A 20 -5.46 36.20 -1.75
N GLU A 21 -6.45 35.34 -1.50
CA GLU A 21 -7.71 35.73 -0.87
C GLU A 21 -7.66 35.40 0.63
N VAL A 22 -8.06 36.36 1.47
CA VAL A 22 -8.21 36.18 2.91
C VAL A 22 -9.70 36.05 3.20
N LEU A 23 -10.16 34.84 3.56
CA LEU A 23 -11.54 34.60 4.00
C LEU A 23 -11.59 34.57 5.53
N THR A 24 -12.39 35.46 6.12
CA THR A 24 -12.64 35.49 7.57
C THR A 24 -13.79 34.53 7.90
N VAL A 25 -13.55 33.53 8.75
CA VAL A 25 -14.58 32.57 9.18
C VAL A 25 -15.52 33.24 10.21
N PRO A 26 -16.85 33.18 10.06
CA PRO A 26 -17.80 33.75 11.03
C PRO A 26 -17.72 33.08 12.41
N GLU A 27 -17.90 33.87 13.47
CA GLU A 27 -17.76 33.47 14.89
C GLU A 27 -18.69 32.32 15.34
N THR A 28 -19.76 32.04 14.58
CA THR A 28 -20.75 31.00 14.90
C THR A 28 -20.21 29.58 14.74
N ILE A 29 -19.22 29.35 13.86
CA ILE A 29 -18.64 28.01 13.62
C ILE A 29 -17.71 27.58 14.78
N LEU A 30 -17.13 28.52 15.52
CA LEU A 30 -16.17 28.21 16.60
C LEU A 30 -16.82 27.62 17.86
N LYS A 31 -18.13 27.85 18.09
CA LYS A 31 -18.84 27.33 19.28
C LYS A 31 -19.33 25.89 19.14
N ALA A 32 -19.32 25.29 17.95
CA ALA A 32 -19.83 23.93 17.70
C ALA A 32 -18.83 22.79 18.01
N SER A 33 -17.64 23.10 18.53
CA SER A 33 -16.53 22.12 18.68
C SER A 33 -16.40 21.43 20.05
N GLY A 34 -17.34 21.64 20.97
CA GLY A 34 -17.62 20.76 22.13
C GLY A 34 -16.41 20.12 22.84
N ARG A 35 -15.46 20.91 23.34
CA ARG A 35 -14.46 20.43 24.33
C ARG A 35 -14.79 20.98 25.72
N PRO A 36 -14.72 20.17 26.79
CA PRO A 36 -14.95 20.66 28.15
C PRO A 36 -13.81 21.59 28.57
N GLU A 37 -14.18 22.70 29.22
CA GLU A 37 -13.28 23.64 29.86
C GLU A 37 -12.58 23.00 31.05
N ALA A 38 -11.25 22.89 30.97
CA ALA A 38 -10.39 22.76 32.13
C ALA A 38 -9.19 23.71 31.94
N ASP A 39 -9.17 24.72 32.81
CA ASP A 39 -8.10 25.66 33.13
C ASP A 39 -7.52 26.57 32.02
N GLY A 40 -7.92 27.85 32.12
CA GLY A 40 -7.02 29.01 31.99
C GLY A 40 -6.42 29.31 30.62
N GLU A 41 -7.00 30.30 29.94
CA GLU A 41 -6.38 31.10 28.85
C GLU A 41 -5.59 30.33 27.78
N ARG A 42 -6.30 29.71 26.82
CA ARG A 42 -5.75 29.48 25.47
C ARG A 42 -6.62 30.12 24.40
N LEU A 43 -6.10 31.21 23.85
CA LEU A 43 -6.63 32.04 22.76
C LEU A 43 -7.26 31.23 21.63
N ARG A 44 -8.50 31.58 21.25
CA ARG A 44 -9.16 31.19 19.99
C ARG A 44 -8.29 31.68 18.81
N ARG A 45 -7.79 30.77 17.97
CA ARG A 45 -6.86 31.12 16.87
C ARG A 45 -7.58 31.16 15.52
N PRO A 46 -7.48 32.24 14.73
CA PRO A 46 -7.97 32.26 13.36
C PRO A 46 -7.07 31.40 12.44
N LEU A 47 -7.70 30.68 11.51
CA LEU A 47 -7.05 29.90 10.46
C LEU A 47 -7.19 30.65 9.13
N ILE A 48 -6.12 30.72 8.33
CA ILE A 48 -6.17 31.27 6.98
C ILE A 48 -5.96 30.13 5.97
N LEU A 49 -6.79 30.13 4.92
CA LEU A 49 -6.66 29.24 3.77
C LEU A 49 -5.79 29.91 2.70
N LEU A 50 -4.66 29.29 2.36
CA LEU A 50 -3.79 29.76 1.28
C LEU A 50 -3.92 28.84 0.08
N ARG A 51 -4.36 29.39 -1.05
CA ARG A 51 -4.48 28.68 -2.33
C ARG A 51 -3.35 29.09 -3.27
N THR A 52 -2.62 28.10 -3.77
CA THR A 52 -1.71 28.27 -4.91
C THR A 52 -2.24 27.50 -6.11
N ALA A 53 -1.59 27.63 -7.27
CA ALA A 53 -1.96 26.88 -8.46
C ALA A 53 -1.83 25.34 -8.29
N GLU A 54 -1.10 24.87 -7.27
CA GLU A 54 -0.77 23.45 -7.10
C GLU A 54 -1.16 22.87 -5.73
N ALA A 55 -1.63 23.69 -4.77
CA ALA A 55 -2.04 23.21 -3.44
C ALA A 55 -3.00 24.17 -2.71
N VAL A 56 -3.68 23.63 -1.67
CA VAL A 56 -4.40 24.39 -0.66
C VAL A 56 -3.79 24.08 0.71
N LEU A 57 -3.35 25.10 1.43
CA LEU A 57 -2.80 24.98 2.79
C LEU A 57 -3.71 25.68 3.81
N LEU A 58 -3.91 25.04 4.97
CA LEU A 58 -4.48 25.67 6.16
C LEU A 58 -3.33 26.07 7.09
N VAL A 59 -3.26 27.35 7.46
CA VAL A 59 -2.18 27.86 8.34
C VAL A 59 -2.77 28.64 9.52
N PRO A 60 -2.39 28.32 10.78
CA PRO A 60 -2.74 29.13 11.95
C PRO A 60 -1.91 30.41 11.98
N VAL A 61 -2.53 31.55 12.30
CA VAL A 61 -1.84 32.84 12.27
C VAL A 61 -1.98 33.61 13.60
N PHE A 62 -0.91 34.29 14.00
CA PHE A 62 -0.92 35.23 15.12
C PHE A 62 -1.14 36.66 14.64
N SER A 63 -2.02 37.39 15.32
CA SER A 63 -2.16 38.84 15.16
C SER A 63 -1.13 39.54 16.05
N VAL A 64 -0.33 40.44 15.49
CA VAL A 64 0.48 41.39 16.26
C VAL A 64 -0.17 42.76 16.14
N ALA A 65 -0.22 43.50 17.25
CA ALA A 65 -1.00 44.73 17.43
C ALA A 65 -0.71 45.89 16.42
N ASP A 66 0.32 45.75 15.57
CA ASP A 66 0.73 46.78 14.60
C ASP A 66 0.55 46.37 13.13
N GLY A 67 -0.41 45.47 12.84
CA GLY A 67 -0.88 45.23 11.47
C GLY A 67 0.03 44.35 10.59
N GLY A 68 0.94 43.59 11.18
CA GLY A 68 1.73 42.55 10.50
C GLY A 68 1.24 41.14 10.84
N LEU A 69 1.08 40.28 9.82
CA LEU A 69 0.85 38.84 10.00
C LEU A 69 2.20 38.13 10.20
N VAL A 70 2.33 37.36 11.28
CA VAL A 70 3.48 36.48 11.53
C VAL A 70 3.00 35.04 11.49
N VAL A 71 3.61 34.23 10.61
CA VAL A 71 3.40 32.77 10.58
C VAL A 71 4.12 32.16 11.78
N ALA A 72 3.40 31.37 12.57
CA ALA A 72 3.94 30.65 13.71
C ALA A 72 4.99 29.63 13.25
N ASP A 73 6.23 29.80 13.70
CA ASP A 73 7.19 28.70 13.78
C ASP A 73 7.69 28.71 15.22
N ASP A 74 7.00 27.97 16.09
CA ASP A 74 7.51 27.54 17.40
C ASP A 74 6.70 26.33 17.87
N GLU A 75 7.41 25.21 18.07
CA GLU A 75 6.97 23.87 18.51
C GLU A 75 6.12 23.02 17.55
N PHE A 76 6.53 22.93 16.28
CA PHE A 76 6.34 21.70 15.50
C PHE A 76 7.71 21.14 15.15
N ASP A 77 8.02 19.96 15.70
CA ASP A 77 9.30 19.29 15.49
C ASP A 77 9.57 19.10 13.98
N ALA A 78 10.56 19.83 13.46
CA ALA A 78 10.88 19.96 12.04
C ALA A 78 11.58 18.71 11.47
N ALA A 79 11.07 17.52 11.79
CA ALA A 79 11.59 16.26 11.29
C ALA A 79 10.78 15.68 10.10
N HIS A 80 9.55 16.13 9.82
CA HIS A 80 8.64 15.39 8.92
C HIS A 80 7.91 16.23 7.85
N ILE A 81 8.60 17.21 7.24
CA ILE A 81 8.14 17.79 5.96
C ILE A 81 9.28 17.72 4.94
N ARG A 82 9.36 16.60 4.21
CA ARG A 82 10.09 16.52 2.94
C ARG A 82 9.14 16.94 1.81
N CYS A 83 9.23 18.19 1.36
CA CYS A 83 8.60 18.62 0.11
C CYS A 83 9.64 18.54 -1.03
N PRO A 84 9.42 17.80 -2.14
CA PRO A 84 10.51 17.44 -3.06
C PRO A 84 10.99 18.51 -4.04
N VAL A 85 10.55 19.78 -3.97
CA VAL A 85 10.60 20.67 -5.15
C VAL A 85 11.56 21.87 -5.04
N ILE A 86 12.44 21.97 -4.02
CA ILE A 86 13.42 23.08 -3.96
C ILE A 86 14.83 22.59 -3.55
N PRO A 87 15.88 22.79 -4.39
CA PRO A 87 17.25 22.43 -4.03
C PRO A 87 17.80 23.24 -2.85
N ARG A 88 18.56 22.59 -1.96
CA ARG A 88 19.13 23.11 -0.69
C ARG A 88 20.03 24.36 -0.79
N SER A 89 20.40 24.85 -1.96
CA SER A 89 21.48 25.84 -2.13
C SER A 89 21.05 27.31 -2.10
N ARG A 90 19.93 27.69 -1.45
CA ARG A 90 19.44 29.09 -1.42
C ARG A 90 18.83 29.58 -0.09
N VAL A 91 19.14 28.94 1.03
CA VAL A 91 18.69 29.40 2.35
C VAL A 91 19.92 29.65 3.23
N GLU A 92 20.22 30.91 3.53
CA GLU A 92 21.12 31.29 4.62
C GLU A 92 20.28 31.92 5.73
N LEU A 93 20.43 31.39 6.94
CA LEU A 93 19.81 31.88 8.17
C LEU A 93 20.66 33.01 8.75
N ASP A 94 20.11 34.21 8.86
CA ASP A 94 20.72 35.30 9.62
C ASP A 94 20.33 35.15 11.10
N SER A 95 21.28 34.71 11.91
CA SER A 95 21.08 34.26 13.30
C SER A 95 20.83 35.40 14.30
N ALA A 96 20.38 36.57 13.86
CA ALA A 96 20.15 37.71 14.74
C ALA A 96 18.70 38.23 14.79
N TYR A 97 17.80 37.89 13.84
CA TYR A 97 16.48 38.57 13.76
C TYR A 97 15.29 37.79 13.17
N ASN A 98 15.27 36.44 13.19
CA ASN A 98 14.10 35.61 12.80
C ASN A 98 13.21 36.19 11.68
N ARG A 99 13.80 36.47 10.52
CA ARG A 99 13.10 36.90 9.30
C ARG A 99 13.64 36.15 8.09
N VAL A 100 12.76 35.52 7.33
CA VAL A 100 13.10 34.91 6.02
C VAL A 100 13.17 36.02 4.97
N LYS A 101 14.36 36.28 4.40
CA LYS A 101 14.53 37.19 3.25
C LYS A 101 14.49 36.39 1.94
N VAL A 102 13.49 36.62 1.11
CA VAL A 102 13.48 36.19 -0.30
C VAL A 102 14.12 37.31 -1.14
N ASN A 103 15.32 37.08 -1.66
CA ASN A 103 16.06 38.08 -2.40
C ASN A 103 15.56 38.14 -3.87
N VAL A 104 14.70 39.11 -4.20
CA VAL A 104 14.32 39.42 -5.59
C VAL A 104 15.14 40.63 -6.04
N LYS A 105 16.06 40.43 -6.99
CA LYS A 105 16.90 41.50 -7.56
C LYS A 105 16.06 42.47 -8.40
N THR A 106 15.75 43.65 -7.87
CA THR A 106 15.96 45.02 -8.44
C THR A 106 15.16 46.07 -7.63
N PRO A 107 15.67 47.27 -7.36
CA PRO A 107 14.97 48.28 -6.56
C PRO A 107 13.98 49.11 -7.40
N PRO A 108 12.79 49.48 -6.88
CA PRO A 108 11.96 50.52 -7.49
C PRO A 108 12.45 51.93 -7.08
N PRO A 109 12.15 52.98 -7.88
CA PRO A 109 12.61 54.36 -7.63
C PRO A 109 11.85 55.01 -6.46
N PRO A 110 12.35 56.14 -5.90
CA PRO A 110 11.80 56.70 -4.65
C PRO A 110 10.40 57.29 -4.83
N LEU A 111 9.54 57.00 -3.85
CA LEU A 111 8.18 57.54 -3.70
C LEU A 111 8.22 59.06 -3.48
N ASN A 112 7.51 59.81 -4.33
CA ASN A 112 7.12 61.19 -4.06
C ASN A 112 5.70 61.24 -3.47
N LYS A 113 5.54 62.18 -2.54
CA LYS A 113 4.45 62.36 -1.57
C LYS A 113 3.06 62.59 -2.19
N GLN A 114 2.04 62.02 -1.54
CA GLN A 114 0.73 62.60 -1.13
C GLN A 114 -0.47 61.68 -1.44
N SER A 115 -0.85 60.86 -0.48
CA SER A 115 -2.25 60.56 -0.08
C SER A 115 -2.22 59.65 1.13
N SER A 116 -2.98 59.99 2.17
CA SER A 116 -3.07 59.24 3.42
C SER A 116 -4.10 58.11 3.29
N ILE A 117 -3.75 56.94 3.85
CA ILE A 117 -4.54 55.69 3.87
C ILE A 117 -6.01 55.81 4.37
N PRO A 118 -6.42 56.81 5.18
CA PRO A 118 -7.83 56.96 5.56
C PRO A 118 -8.80 57.27 4.39
N ASP A 119 -8.32 57.83 3.26
CA ASP A 119 -9.19 58.17 2.12
C ASP A 119 -9.55 56.96 1.24
N LEU A 120 -8.77 55.88 1.32
CA LEU A 120 -9.04 54.60 0.63
C LEU A 120 -10.09 53.74 1.34
N ILE A 121 -10.33 54.00 2.63
CA ILE A 121 -11.30 53.26 3.45
C ILE A 121 -12.70 53.87 3.33
N ALA A 122 -12.82 55.19 3.11
CA ALA A 122 -14.10 55.84 2.88
C ALA A 122 -14.75 55.49 1.53
N ALA A 123 -13.97 55.08 0.53
CA ALA A 123 -14.46 54.71 -0.79
C ALA A 123 -15.12 53.31 -0.86
N ASN A 124 -14.82 52.40 0.09
CA ASN A 124 -15.36 51.03 0.09
C ASN A 124 -16.55 50.80 1.04
N CYS A 125 -16.91 51.79 1.88
CA CYS A 125 -18.07 51.68 2.78
C CYS A 125 -19.41 52.16 2.17
N SER A 126 -19.44 52.46 0.87
CA SER A 126 -20.67 52.84 0.14
C SER A 126 -21.31 51.68 -0.66
N ALA A 127 -20.75 50.46 -0.59
CA ALA A 127 -21.26 49.30 -1.34
C ALA A 127 -22.08 48.29 -0.52
N VAL A 128 -22.21 48.43 0.80
CA VAL A 128 -23.05 47.54 1.61
C VAL A 128 -23.87 48.36 2.59
N GLY A 129 -25.10 48.69 2.20
CA GLY A 129 -26.04 49.43 3.03
C GLY A 129 -26.54 48.59 4.22
N ALA A 130 -26.05 48.88 5.42
CA ALA A 130 -26.75 48.61 6.67
C ALA A 130 -26.36 49.69 7.70
N ARG A 131 -27.36 50.44 8.19
CA ARG A 131 -27.21 51.51 9.18
C ARG A 131 -26.87 50.94 10.55
N ALA A 132 -25.87 51.54 11.21
CA ALA A 132 -25.64 51.41 12.64
C ALA A 132 -26.73 52.18 13.41
N THR A 133 -27.33 51.55 14.42
CA THR A 133 -27.99 52.23 15.53
C THR A 133 -27.18 51.96 16.80
N THR A 134 -26.78 53.04 17.44
CA THR A 134 -25.98 53.14 18.65
C THR A 134 -26.86 53.09 19.91
N ASP A 135 -26.27 52.53 20.97
CA ASP A 135 -26.53 52.71 22.41
C ASP A 135 -27.75 52.10 23.12
N ASP A 136 -27.42 51.72 24.37
CA ASP A 136 -28.22 51.37 25.56
C ASP A 136 -28.62 49.91 25.83
N GLY A 137 -28.15 49.39 26.99
CA GLY A 137 -28.92 48.45 27.81
C GLY A 137 -28.32 47.07 28.07
N LEU A 138 -27.17 46.99 28.76
CA LEU A 138 -26.72 45.74 29.39
C LEU A 138 -26.88 45.84 30.91
N GLY A 139 -28.12 45.64 31.34
CA GLY A 139 -28.52 45.49 32.73
C GLY A 139 -29.67 44.49 32.80
N GLU A 140 -29.57 43.56 33.75
CA GLU A 140 -30.58 42.55 34.13
C GLU A 140 -30.71 41.32 33.21
N LEU A 141 -30.10 40.21 33.65
CA LEU A 141 -30.75 38.89 33.83
C LEU A 141 -29.68 37.84 34.19
N LEU A 142 -29.15 37.96 35.40
CA LEU A 142 -28.57 36.85 36.15
C LEU A 142 -29.48 36.65 37.37
N ASP A 143 -30.42 35.72 37.25
CA ASP A 143 -30.92 34.85 38.34
C ASP A 143 -32.20 34.17 37.84
N GLU A 144 -32.10 32.89 37.48
CA GLU A 144 -33.08 31.86 37.85
C GLU A 144 -32.65 30.47 37.33
N ALA A 145 -33.01 29.46 38.13
CA ALA A 145 -32.98 28.02 37.85
C ALA A 145 -31.64 27.26 38.05
N ARG A 146 -31.33 27.04 39.34
CA ARG A 146 -30.99 25.68 39.82
C ARG A 146 -32.27 24.84 39.80
N GLY A 147 -32.22 23.62 39.25
CA GLY A 147 -33.27 22.62 39.43
C GLY A 147 -33.14 21.40 38.53
N ASP A 148 -33.01 20.22 39.14
CA ASP A 148 -33.02 18.90 38.51
C ASP A 148 -34.26 18.67 37.59
N SER A 149 -34.04 18.21 36.36
CA SER A 149 -34.91 17.25 35.65
C SER A 149 -34.26 16.75 34.34
N ALA A 150 -34.63 15.52 33.94
CA ALA A 150 -34.10 14.68 32.86
C ALA A 150 -33.92 15.37 31.47
N PRO A 151 -33.07 14.82 30.56
CA PRO A 151 -32.80 15.46 29.27
C PRO A 151 -33.99 15.31 28.30
N PRO A 152 -34.33 16.35 27.50
CA PRO A 152 -35.22 16.21 26.36
C PRO A 152 -34.44 15.79 25.08
N PRO A 153 -35.07 15.06 24.14
CA PRO A 153 -34.49 14.73 22.84
C PRO A 153 -34.68 15.90 21.85
N LEU A 154 -33.88 15.92 20.77
CA LEU A 154 -33.88 16.85 19.62
C LEU A 154 -32.97 18.08 19.73
N PHE A 155 -31.66 17.88 19.55
CA PHE A 155 -30.71 18.95 19.17
C PHE A 155 -29.88 18.61 17.92
N GLN A 156 -30.13 17.45 17.29
CA GLN A 156 -29.29 16.95 16.19
C GLN A 156 -29.80 17.35 14.80
N THR A 157 -31.08 17.71 14.66
CA THR A 157 -31.69 18.08 13.36
C THR A 157 -31.53 19.55 13.00
N ALA A 158 -31.42 20.47 13.96
CA ALA A 158 -31.27 21.90 13.67
C ALA A 158 -29.85 22.29 13.23
N VAL A 159 -28.83 21.53 13.70
CA VAL A 159 -27.42 21.75 13.34
C VAL A 159 -27.15 21.35 11.88
N ASP A 160 -27.87 20.35 11.37
CA ASP A 160 -27.74 19.90 9.98
C ASP A 160 -28.38 20.88 8.99
N GLU A 161 -29.49 21.55 9.34
CA GLU A 161 -30.16 22.51 8.45
C GLU A 161 -29.38 23.83 8.28
N GLU A 162 -28.77 24.36 9.35
CA GLU A 162 -27.94 25.57 9.25
C GLU A 162 -26.58 25.32 8.57
N LEU A 163 -25.95 24.16 8.79
CA LEU A 163 -24.73 23.79 8.05
C LEU A 163 -25.01 23.58 6.57
N THR A 164 -26.13 22.92 6.25
CA THR A 164 -26.53 22.67 4.86
C THR A 164 -26.89 23.97 4.15
N ASN A 165 -27.60 24.89 4.81
CA ASN A 165 -27.90 26.20 4.23
C ASN A 165 -26.65 27.09 4.10
N ALA A 166 -25.69 27.01 5.01
CA ALA A 166 -24.41 27.73 4.87
C ALA A 166 -23.57 27.19 3.69
N ILE A 167 -23.60 25.86 3.46
CA ILE A 167 -22.95 25.22 2.31
C ILE A 167 -23.65 25.60 0.99
N ILE A 168 -24.99 25.63 0.97
CA ILE A 168 -25.77 26.02 -0.22
C ILE A 168 -25.58 27.51 -0.54
N THR A 169 -25.52 28.38 0.46
CA THR A 169 -25.33 29.84 0.24
C THR A 169 -23.92 30.15 -0.26
N LEU A 170 -22.91 29.36 0.15
CA LEU A 170 -21.55 29.41 -0.40
C LEU A 170 -21.51 28.95 -1.87
N ASP A 171 -22.28 27.92 -2.23
CA ASP A 171 -22.39 27.41 -3.61
C ASP A 171 -23.10 28.43 -4.53
N GLU A 172 -24.11 29.14 -4.03
CA GLU A 172 -24.84 30.18 -4.79
C GLU A 172 -24.02 31.48 -4.98
N HIS A 173 -23.19 31.89 -4.01
CA HIS A 173 -22.28 33.04 -4.17
C HIS A 173 -21.02 32.72 -4.98
N LEU A 174 -20.66 31.43 -5.11
CA LEU A 174 -19.56 30.94 -5.96
C LEU A 174 -20.05 30.51 -7.36
N GLY A 175 -21.25 30.94 -7.78
CA GLY A 175 -21.93 30.66 -9.06
C GLY A 175 -21.22 31.13 -10.36
N GLY A 176 -19.89 31.17 -10.35
CA GLY A 176 -19.03 31.32 -11.52
C GLY A 176 -17.73 30.51 -11.44
N LEU A 177 -17.45 29.79 -10.34
CA LEU A 177 -16.35 28.84 -10.29
C LEU A 177 -16.84 27.54 -10.92
N GLN A 178 -16.48 27.34 -12.19
CA GLN A 178 -16.47 26.00 -12.78
C GLN A 178 -15.90 25.05 -11.74
N VAL A 179 -16.63 23.98 -11.43
CA VAL A 179 -16.04 22.78 -10.83
C VAL A 179 -14.84 22.49 -11.71
N LEU A 180 -13.64 22.82 -11.22
CA LEU A 180 -12.41 22.39 -11.82
C LEU A 180 -12.48 20.88 -11.67
N ASN A 181 -13.00 20.22 -12.71
CA ASN A 181 -12.77 18.81 -12.94
C ASN A 181 -11.31 18.62 -12.59
N HIS A 182 -11.02 17.89 -11.51
CA HIS A 182 -9.66 17.45 -11.25
C HIS A 182 -9.12 16.99 -12.60
N PRO A 183 -8.02 17.58 -13.10
CA PRO A 183 -7.52 17.20 -14.41
C PRO A 183 -7.37 15.68 -14.36
N LYS A 184 -8.18 14.97 -15.17
CA LYS A 184 -8.04 13.51 -15.30
C LYS A 184 -6.57 13.32 -15.60
N MET A 185 -5.87 12.66 -14.67
CA MET A 185 -4.45 12.41 -14.80
C MET A 185 -4.27 11.81 -16.19
N ASN A 186 -3.39 12.39 -17.02
CA ASN A 186 -3.23 11.91 -18.39
C ASN A 186 -2.80 10.45 -18.32
N THR A 187 -3.70 9.53 -18.63
CA THR A 187 -3.46 8.10 -18.44
C THR A 187 -2.44 7.58 -19.45
N ASP A 188 -2.19 8.29 -20.55
CA ASP A 188 -1.22 7.87 -21.57
C ASP A 188 0.22 7.82 -21.05
N THR A 189 0.55 8.58 -20.00
CA THR A 189 1.91 8.61 -19.40
C THR A 189 2.06 7.68 -18.20
N LEU A 190 0.99 7.01 -17.75
CA LEU A 190 1.04 6.11 -16.60
C LEU A 190 1.69 4.77 -16.97
N SER A 191 2.50 4.25 -16.05
CA SER A 191 3.12 2.93 -16.21
C SER A 191 2.07 1.82 -16.24
N TRP A 192 2.36 0.73 -16.93
CA TRP A 192 1.49 -0.45 -17.00
C TRP A 192 1.09 -0.96 -15.60
N TRP A 193 2.05 -0.96 -14.66
CA TRP A 193 1.85 -1.38 -13.27
C TRP A 193 0.82 -0.53 -12.54
N TYR A 194 0.86 0.79 -12.74
CA TYR A 194 -0.09 1.72 -12.14
C TYR A 194 -1.48 1.55 -12.77
N LYS A 195 -1.55 1.46 -14.10
CA LYS A 195 -2.82 1.25 -14.84
C LYS A 195 -3.53 -0.04 -14.42
N ARG A 196 -2.80 -1.14 -14.24
CA ARG A 196 -3.31 -2.40 -13.68
C ARG A 196 -3.88 -2.21 -12.27
N SER A 197 -3.21 -1.42 -11.44
CA SER A 197 -3.63 -1.15 -10.06
C SER A 197 -4.96 -0.40 -9.97
N ILE A 198 -5.25 0.49 -10.93
CA ILE A 198 -6.50 1.26 -10.99
C ILE A 198 -7.58 0.64 -11.89
N GLY A 199 -7.30 -0.50 -12.53
CA GLY A 199 -8.24 -1.17 -13.42
C GLY A 199 -8.43 -0.49 -14.79
N ASP A 200 -7.45 0.29 -15.25
CA ASP A 200 -7.49 1.02 -16.53
C ASP A 200 -7.00 0.18 -17.73
N ILE A 201 -6.63 -1.09 -17.48
CA ILE A 201 -6.29 -2.04 -18.55
C ILE A 201 -7.19 -3.27 -18.46
N GLU A 202 -7.79 -3.61 -19.61
CA GLU A 202 -8.59 -4.81 -19.78
C GLU A 202 -7.70 -6.05 -19.79
N GLN A 203 -7.98 -7.00 -18.90
CA GLN A 203 -7.16 -8.19 -18.67
C GLN A 203 -7.51 -9.31 -19.67
N LYS A 204 -7.16 -9.12 -20.95
CA LYS A 204 -7.41 -10.13 -22.01
C LYS A 204 -6.33 -11.20 -21.99
N LYS A 205 -6.75 -12.45 -21.90
CA LYS A 205 -5.85 -13.60 -22.05
C LYS A 205 -5.44 -13.76 -23.52
N ALA A 206 -4.18 -14.12 -23.75
CA ALA A 206 -3.66 -14.40 -25.08
C ALA A 206 -4.34 -15.64 -25.68
N GLU A 207 -4.63 -15.58 -26.97
CA GLU A 207 -5.09 -16.74 -27.73
C GLU A 207 -4.01 -17.82 -27.74
N THR A 208 -4.41 -19.09 -27.85
CA THR A 208 -3.50 -20.23 -27.80
C THR A 208 -2.63 -20.36 -29.06
N ASP A 209 -2.98 -19.72 -30.17
CA ASP A 209 -2.34 -19.86 -31.48
C ASP A 209 -1.33 -18.74 -31.77
N VAL A 210 -0.41 -18.49 -30.83
CA VAL A 210 0.65 -17.49 -31.00
C VAL A 210 1.77 -18.08 -31.87
N GLN A 211 2.00 -17.52 -33.07
CA GLN A 211 3.05 -17.98 -33.99
C GLN A 211 4.48 -17.88 -33.44
N SER A 212 4.75 -16.93 -32.54
CA SER A 212 6.08 -16.75 -31.93
C SER A 212 6.00 -16.06 -30.57
N TYR A 213 6.84 -16.49 -29.63
CA TYR A 213 6.91 -15.90 -28.28
C TYR A 213 8.10 -14.95 -28.15
N GLN A 214 7.87 -13.81 -27.51
CA GLN A 214 8.94 -12.84 -27.20
C GLN A 214 9.78 -13.31 -26.02
N SER A 215 9.13 -13.94 -25.03
CA SER A 215 9.77 -14.44 -23.81
C SER A 215 9.23 -15.82 -23.43
N VAL A 216 10.07 -16.60 -22.77
CA VAL A 216 9.76 -17.96 -22.31
C VAL A 216 10.08 -18.05 -20.82
N ALA A 217 9.04 -18.25 -20.01
CA ALA A 217 9.11 -18.34 -18.57
C ALA A 217 9.17 -19.80 -18.09
N LEU A 218 10.02 -20.07 -17.11
CA LEU A 218 9.95 -21.25 -16.26
C LEU A 218 9.49 -20.83 -14.86
N ILE A 219 8.27 -21.19 -14.47
CA ILE A 219 7.74 -20.97 -13.13
C ILE A 219 8.00 -22.22 -12.29
N VAL A 220 8.91 -22.15 -11.33
CA VAL A 220 9.18 -23.24 -10.39
C VAL A 220 8.27 -23.09 -9.19
N GLY A 221 7.30 -24.01 -9.03
CA GLY A 221 6.23 -23.90 -8.03
C GLY A 221 4.94 -23.31 -8.59
N VAL A 222 4.57 -23.63 -9.83
CA VAL A 222 3.45 -23.01 -10.55
C VAL A 222 2.08 -23.16 -9.86
N THR A 223 1.90 -24.21 -9.06
CA THR A 223 0.66 -24.42 -8.31
C THR A 223 0.64 -23.69 -6.96
N GLY A 224 1.76 -23.09 -6.53
CA GLY A 224 1.85 -22.31 -5.29
C GLY A 224 1.17 -20.94 -5.41
N ILE A 225 1.04 -20.21 -4.29
CA ILE A 225 0.29 -18.94 -4.25
C ILE A 225 0.87 -17.84 -5.13
N ALA A 226 2.21 -17.74 -5.24
CA ALA A 226 2.85 -16.81 -6.15
C ALA A 226 2.94 -17.37 -7.59
N GLY A 227 3.11 -18.68 -7.72
CA GLY A 227 3.17 -19.37 -9.02
C GLY A 227 1.85 -19.29 -9.80
N SER A 228 0.71 -19.39 -9.12
CA SER A 228 -0.61 -19.22 -9.73
C SER A 228 -0.83 -17.79 -10.21
N GLY A 229 -0.43 -16.80 -9.40
CA GLY A 229 -0.43 -15.38 -9.79
C GLY A 229 0.43 -15.13 -11.02
N LEU A 230 1.65 -15.70 -11.07
CA LEU A 230 2.52 -15.63 -12.25
C LEU A 230 1.91 -16.29 -13.49
N ALA A 231 1.37 -17.50 -13.36
CA ALA A 231 0.76 -18.21 -14.47
C ALA A 231 -0.39 -17.42 -15.10
N GLU A 232 -1.19 -16.74 -14.28
CA GLU A 232 -2.29 -15.90 -14.75
C GLU A 232 -1.79 -14.58 -15.33
N THR A 233 -0.90 -13.86 -14.63
CA THR A 233 -0.36 -12.59 -15.12
C THR A 233 0.38 -12.76 -16.45
N LEU A 234 1.19 -13.82 -16.62
CA LEU A 234 1.89 -14.07 -17.88
C LEU A 234 0.95 -14.51 -19.02
N SER A 235 -0.30 -14.88 -18.73
CA SER A 235 -1.29 -15.23 -19.74
C SER A 235 -1.93 -14.01 -20.41
N TYR A 236 -1.80 -12.81 -19.85
CA TYR A 236 -2.40 -11.61 -20.44
C TYR A 236 -1.60 -11.09 -21.64
N VAL A 237 -2.31 -10.60 -22.67
CA VAL A 237 -1.72 -10.12 -23.94
C VAL A 237 -0.82 -8.91 -23.77
N ASP A 238 -1.14 -8.07 -22.78
CA ASP A 238 -0.52 -6.77 -22.53
C ASP A 238 0.62 -6.86 -21.51
N THR A 239 0.86 -8.04 -20.92
CA THR A 239 1.92 -8.23 -19.92
C THR A 239 3.28 -7.89 -20.53
N PRO A 240 4.05 -6.97 -19.91
CA PRO A 240 5.37 -6.57 -20.42
C PRO A 240 6.30 -7.75 -20.68
N GLY A 241 7.04 -7.69 -21.78
CA GLY A 241 7.88 -8.79 -22.25
C GLY A 241 7.12 -9.90 -22.99
N GLY A 242 5.78 -9.80 -23.11
CA GLY A 242 4.94 -10.74 -23.81
C GLY A 242 4.97 -10.59 -25.35
N PRO A 243 4.33 -11.53 -26.09
CA PRO A 243 3.63 -12.71 -25.57
C PRO A 243 4.58 -13.73 -24.92
N TRP A 244 4.13 -14.32 -23.82
CA TRP A 244 4.91 -15.26 -23.01
C TRP A 244 4.53 -16.72 -23.31
N LYS A 245 5.55 -17.56 -23.54
CA LYS A 245 5.41 -19.01 -23.37
C LYS A 245 5.69 -19.36 -21.91
N VAL A 246 4.89 -20.23 -21.31
CA VAL A 246 5.03 -20.57 -19.89
C VAL A 246 5.21 -22.06 -19.70
N TYR A 247 6.35 -22.46 -19.14
CA TYR A 247 6.53 -23.76 -18.50
C TYR A 247 6.25 -23.64 -17.01
N GLY A 248 5.41 -24.52 -16.48
CA GLY A 248 5.05 -24.54 -15.06
C GLY A 248 5.50 -25.83 -14.38
N VAL A 249 6.35 -25.75 -13.36
CA VAL A 249 6.84 -26.92 -12.63
C VAL A 249 6.07 -27.12 -11.33
N GLY A 250 5.62 -28.35 -11.10
CA GLY A 250 5.05 -28.80 -9.83
C GLY A 250 5.19 -30.31 -9.65
N ARG A 251 5.09 -30.80 -8.42
CA ARG A 251 5.29 -32.24 -8.11
C ARG A 251 4.04 -33.09 -8.37
N ARG A 252 2.87 -32.52 -8.13
CA ARG A 252 1.57 -33.19 -8.22
C ARG A 252 1.12 -33.27 -9.68
N ALA A 253 0.06 -34.02 -9.97
CA ALA A 253 -0.59 -33.92 -11.26
C ALA A 253 -1.09 -32.48 -11.49
N CYS A 254 -1.16 -32.07 -12.77
CA CYS A 254 -1.66 -30.74 -13.13
C CYS A 254 -3.11 -30.59 -12.63
N PRO A 255 -3.42 -29.58 -11.80
CA PRO A 255 -4.78 -29.39 -11.31
C PRO A 255 -5.67 -28.78 -12.40
N ASP A 256 -6.96 -29.13 -12.39
CA ASP A 256 -7.92 -28.71 -13.42
C ASP A 256 -7.96 -27.18 -13.63
N TRP A 257 -7.88 -26.39 -12.54
CA TRP A 257 -7.90 -24.93 -12.63
C TRP A 257 -6.73 -24.37 -13.47
N LEU A 258 -5.58 -25.04 -13.48
CA LEU A 258 -4.40 -24.60 -14.23
C LEU A 258 -4.53 -24.93 -15.72
N THR A 259 -5.33 -25.95 -16.09
CA THR A 259 -5.57 -26.33 -17.49
C THR A 259 -6.33 -25.26 -18.28
N THR A 260 -6.99 -24.32 -17.59
CA THR A 260 -7.63 -23.16 -18.19
C THR A 260 -6.64 -22.08 -18.65
N LEU A 261 -5.37 -22.22 -18.28
CA LEU A 261 -4.27 -21.33 -18.65
C LEU A 261 -3.38 -22.02 -19.70
N ASN A 262 -2.76 -21.23 -20.58
CA ASN A 262 -1.82 -21.73 -21.59
C ASN A 262 -0.44 -22.01 -20.96
N VAL A 263 -0.38 -22.99 -20.05
CA VAL A 263 0.83 -23.41 -19.33
C VAL A 263 1.22 -24.82 -19.75
N VAL A 264 2.46 -24.97 -20.21
CA VAL A 264 3.06 -26.29 -20.42
C VAL A 264 3.49 -26.84 -19.07
N TYR A 265 2.65 -27.71 -18.48
CA TYR A 265 2.91 -28.28 -17.17
C TYR A 265 4.01 -29.36 -17.22
N VAL A 266 5.02 -29.21 -16.37
CA VAL A 266 6.10 -30.16 -16.18
C VAL A 266 6.01 -30.73 -14.77
N GLN A 267 5.44 -31.94 -14.66
CA GLN A 267 5.41 -32.64 -13.39
C GLN A 267 6.83 -33.06 -13.03
N CYS A 268 7.43 -32.53 -11.96
CA CYS A 268 8.82 -32.81 -11.59
C CYS A 268 9.03 -32.69 -10.08
N ASP A 269 9.68 -33.68 -9.46
CA ASP A 269 10.26 -33.52 -8.12
C ASP A 269 11.64 -32.88 -8.19
N ILE A 270 11.71 -31.60 -7.82
CA ILE A 270 12.95 -30.82 -7.90
C ILE A 270 13.95 -31.14 -6.78
N THR A 271 13.57 -31.99 -5.81
CA THR A 271 14.52 -32.57 -4.85
C THR A 271 15.35 -33.69 -5.50
N ASN A 272 14.86 -34.30 -6.58
CA ASN A 272 15.54 -35.35 -7.32
C ASN A 272 16.37 -34.75 -8.45
N THR A 273 17.71 -34.80 -8.31
CA THR A 273 18.65 -34.21 -9.27
C THR A 273 18.53 -34.81 -10.66
N ASP A 274 18.40 -36.14 -10.79
CA ASP A 274 18.35 -36.81 -12.09
C ASP A 274 17.02 -36.54 -12.80
N GLU A 275 15.91 -36.55 -12.05
CA GLU A 275 14.60 -36.21 -12.59
C GLU A 275 14.56 -34.76 -13.08
N THR A 276 15.09 -33.83 -12.28
CA THR A 276 15.15 -32.40 -12.62
C THR A 276 15.96 -32.19 -13.90
N ARG A 277 17.15 -32.81 -13.99
CA ARG A 277 17.99 -32.75 -15.19
C ARG A 277 17.26 -33.31 -16.40
N SER A 278 16.67 -34.50 -16.27
CA SER A 278 15.98 -35.17 -17.37
C SER A 278 14.80 -34.35 -17.91
N LYS A 279 14.05 -33.67 -17.04
CA LYS A 279 12.84 -32.92 -17.43
C LYS A 279 13.11 -31.47 -17.84
N LEU A 280 14.11 -30.81 -17.25
CA LEU A 280 14.33 -29.37 -17.45
C LEU A 280 15.48 -29.05 -18.41
N SER A 281 16.52 -29.89 -18.51
CA SER A 281 17.60 -29.66 -19.49
C SER A 281 17.15 -29.62 -20.95
N PRO A 282 16.10 -30.36 -21.38
CA PRO A 282 15.56 -30.24 -22.75
C PRO A 282 14.86 -28.90 -23.05
N LEU A 283 14.55 -28.08 -22.04
CA LEU A 283 13.81 -26.83 -22.20
C LEU A 283 14.75 -25.67 -22.57
N THR A 284 15.37 -25.78 -23.76
CA THR A 284 16.47 -24.89 -24.18
C THR A 284 16.03 -23.47 -24.55
N ASP A 285 14.73 -23.23 -24.71
CA ASP A 285 14.17 -21.95 -25.13
C ASP A 285 13.89 -20.98 -23.97
N ILE A 286 14.07 -21.41 -22.72
CA ILE A 286 13.83 -20.58 -21.53
C ILE A 286 14.64 -19.28 -21.57
N THR A 287 13.97 -18.16 -21.31
CA THR A 287 14.61 -16.84 -21.18
C THR A 287 14.54 -16.27 -19.76
N HIS A 288 13.55 -16.66 -18.97
CA HIS A 288 13.37 -16.19 -17.59
C HIS A 288 13.00 -17.35 -16.66
N VAL A 289 13.64 -17.42 -15.50
CA VAL A 289 13.29 -18.36 -14.42
C VAL A 289 12.67 -17.58 -13.27
N PHE A 290 11.50 -18.01 -12.82
CA PHE A 290 10.82 -17.50 -11.63
C PHE A 290 10.79 -18.61 -10.58
N TYR A 291 11.66 -18.53 -9.58
CA TYR A 291 11.74 -19.50 -8.50
C TYR A 291 10.85 -19.07 -7.33
N VAL A 292 9.68 -19.68 -7.23
CA VAL A 292 8.62 -19.35 -6.25
C VAL A 292 8.21 -20.59 -5.43
N SER A 293 9.20 -21.42 -5.08
CA SER A 293 9.01 -22.69 -4.38
C SER A 293 9.94 -22.83 -3.17
N TRP A 294 9.54 -23.71 -2.25
CA TRP A 294 10.32 -24.11 -1.09
C TRP A 294 9.83 -25.50 -0.64
N THR A 295 10.59 -26.16 0.23
CA THR A 295 10.29 -27.55 0.62
C THR A 295 9.11 -27.69 1.59
N GLY A 296 8.77 -26.61 2.31
CA GLY A 296 7.78 -26.64 3.40
C GLY A 296 8.38 -26.77 4.80
N SER A 297 9.71 -26.84 4.89
CA SER A 297 10.50 -26.78 6.13
C SER A 297 11.61 -25.75 5.98
N GLU A 298 12.20 -25.34 7.11
CA GLU A 298 13.32 -24.40 7.16
C GLU A 298 14.68 -25.07 6.97
N ASP A 299 14.70 -26.30 6.43
CA ASP A 299 15.93 -27.02 6.10
C ASP A 299 16.71 -26.29 5.00
N CYS A 300 17.82 -25.68 5.40
CA CYS A 300 18.74 -24.96 4.50
C CYS A 300 19.29 -25.84 3.38
N GLN A 301 19.69 -27.07 3.70
CA GLN A 301 20.32 -27.97 2.74
C GLN A 301 19.33 -28.42 1.68
N LEU A 302 18.11 -28.78 2.08
CA LEU A 302 17.08 -29.26 1.17
C LEU A 302 16.57 -28.14 0.24
N ASN A 303 16.33 -26.94 0.78
CA ASN A 303 15.94 -25.79 -0.06
C ASN A 303 17.06 -25.41 -1.04
N ALA A 304 18.32 -25.40 -0.60
CA ALA A 304 19.46 -25.14 -1.47
C ALA A 304 19.64 -26.23 -2.55
N LEU A 305 19.43 -27.51 -2.22
CA LEU A 305 19.45 -28.61 -3.18
C LEU A 305 18.40 -28.43 -4.29
N MET A 306 17.15 -28.13 -3.90
CA MET A 306 16.06 -27.90 -4.84
C MET A 306 16.40 -26.78 -5.82
N PHE A 307 16.93 -25.67 -5.32
CA PHE A 307 17.28 -24.54 -6.18
C PHE A 307 18.50 -24.84 -7.06
N ARG A 308 19.53 -25.47 -6.51
CA ARG A 308 20.72 -25.89 -7.26
C ARG A 308 20.37 -26.83 -8.40
N ASN A 309 19.46 -27.78 -8.20
CA ASN A 309 18.97 -28.67 -9.25
C ASN A 309 18.35 -27.90 -10.44
N ILE A 310 17.62 -26.81 -10.17
CA ILE A 310 17.09 -25.93 -11.24
C ILE A 310 18.24 -25.23 -11.97
N LEU A 311 19.16 -24.60 -11.22
CA LEU A 311 20.27 -23.84 -11.78
C LEU A 311 21.16 -24.72 -12.67
N ASP A 312 21.54 -25.90 -12.18
CA ASP A 312 22.40 -26.85 -12.89
C ASP A 312 21.71 -27.49 -14.12
N SER A 313 20.37 -27.50 -14.14
CA SER A 313 19.60 -28.04 -15.26
C SER A 313 19.29 -26.99 -16.33
N VAL A 314 19.11 -25.73 -15.96
CA VAL A 314 18.64 -24.67 -16.87
C VAL A 314 19.78 -23.77 -17.34
N VAL A 315 20.62 -23.25 -16.44
CA VAL A 315 21.67 -22.26 -16.78
C VAL A 315 22.61 -22.72 -17.90
N PRO A 316 23.13 -23.98 -17.90
CA PRO A 316 24.00 -24.43 -18.98
C PRO A 316 23.26 -24.83 -20.27
N ASN A 317 21.95 -25.13 -20.22
CA ASN A 317 21.20 -25.68 -21.35
C ASN A 317 20.29 -24.66 -22.05
N ALA A 318 19.98 -23.53 -21.42
CA ALA A 318 19.18 -22.45 -21.99
C ALA A 318 20.09 -21.30 -22.47
N PRO A 319 20.57 -21.31 -23.73
CA PRO A 319 21.51 -20.31 -24.23
C PRO A 319 20.96 -18.87 -24.15
N ASN A 320 19.64 -18.72 -24.31
CA ASN A 320 18.94 -17.43 -24.30
C ASN A 320 18.46 -17.01 -22.90
N LEU A 321 18.89 -17.70 -21.83
CA LEU A 321 18.54 -17.31 -20.46
C LEU A 321 19.08 -15.91 -20.13
N LYS A 322 18.17 -14.99 -19.79
CA LYS A 322 18.44 -13.57 -19.51
C LYS A 322 18.35 -13.23 -18.03
N HIS A 323 17.41 -13.83 -17.31
CA HIS A 323 17.06 -13.39 -15.97
C HIS A 323 16.63 -14.52 -15.03
N LEU A 324 17.06 -14.41 -13.78
CA LEU A 324 16.69 -15.30 -12.68
C LEU A 324 16.02 -14.48 -11.56
N ALA A 325 14.74 -14.69 -11.34
CA ALA A 325 13.99 -14.09 -10.24
C ALA A 325 13.81 -15.10 -9.11
N LEU A 326 14.28 -14.75 -7.91
CA LEU A 326 14.17 -15.56 -6.70
C LEU A 326 13.16 -14.94 -5.74
N GLN A 327 12.16 -15.72 -5.30
CA GLN A 327 11.33 -15.34 -4.17
C GLN A 327 11.92 -15.84 -2.84
N THR A 328 12.01 -14.94 -1.88
CA THR A 328 12.26 -15.24 -0.46
C THR A 328 11.07 -14.71 0.37
N GLY A 329 11.29 -13.73 1.24
CA GLY A 329 10.23 -13.12 2.05
C GLY A 329 10.76 -12.23 3.17
N ILE A 330 9.87 -11.51 3.85
CA ILE A 330 10.21 -10.63 4.98
C ILE A 330 10.89 -11.36 6.15
N LYS A 331 10.82 -12.70 6.22
CA LYS A 331 11.60 -13.53 7.15
C LYS A 331 13.11 -13.30 7.06
N TYR A 332 13.60 -12.73 5.95
CA TYR A 332 14.98 -12.23 5.84
C TYR A 332 15.34 -11.27 7.00
N TYR A 333 14.39 -10.46 7.47
CA TYR A 333 14.64 -9.39 8.44
C TYR A 333 14.39 -9.77 9.89
N TRP A 334 13.52 -10.75 10.14
CA TRP A 334 13.09 -11.11 11.49
C TRP A 334 13.42 -12.55 11.89
N GLY A 335 13.93 -13.37 10.97
CA GLY A 335 14.49 -14.67 11.32
C GLY A 335 13.52 -15.84 11.27
N ASN A 336 14.05 -17.02 11.55
CA ASN A 336 13.40 -18.32 11.47
C ASN A 336 12.16 -18.41 12.39
N MET A 337 11.09 -19.06 11.92
CA MET A 337 9.82 -19.14 12.63
C MET A 337 9.87 -20.04 13.87
N ALA A 338 10.73 -21.07 13.86
CA ALA A 338 10.92 -22.02 14.96
C ALA A 338 11.85 -21.48 16.06
N GLU A 339 12.63 -20.43 15.77
CA GLU A 339 13.64 -19.87 16.67
C GLU A 339 13.25 -18.49 17.24
N MET A 340 11.95 -18.24 17.45
CA MET A 340 11.49 -17.02 18.16
C MET A 340 12.05 -16.92 19.60
N ASP A 341 12.62 -18.01 20.15
CA ASP A 341 13.33 -18.06 21.44
C ASP A 341 14.87 -17.88 21.32
N SER A 342 15.40 -17.59 20.12
CA SER A 342 16.83 -17.36 19.91
C SER A 342 17.26 -15.96 20.38
N THR A 343 18.53 -15.82 20.78
CA THR A 343 19.14 -14.56 21.22
C THR A 343 19.29 -13.52 20.10
N ASN A 344 18.81 -13.81 18.89
CA ASN A 344 18.92 -12.92 17.75
C ASN A 344 17.67 -12.05 17.64
N GLU A 345 17.80 -10.79 18.05
CA GLU A 345 16.73 -9.82 17.91
C GLU A 345 16.43 -9.58 16.41
N PRO A 346 15.15 -9.67 15.99
CA PRO A 346 14.71 -9.17 14.70
C PRO A 346 15.20 -7.74 14.45
N HIS A 347 15.41 -7.37 13.19
CA HIS A 347 15.57 -5.96 12.87
C HIS A 347 14.32 -5.17 13.30
N ASP A 348 14.51 -3.88 13.56
CA ASP A 348 13.39 -2.97 13.79
C ASP A 348 12.70 -2.62 12.46
N CYS A 349 11.36 -2.58 12.47
CA CYS A 349 10.57 -2.29 11.27
C CYS A 349 10.23 -0.79 11.21
N PRO A 350 10.00 -0.19 10.02
CA PRO A 350 9.84 -0.85 8.72
C PRO A 350 11.15 -1.37 8.13
N TYR A 351 11.10 -2.53 7.48
CA TYR A 351 12.26 -3.18 6.89
C TYR A 351 12.70 -2.51 5.58
N TYR A 352 14.01 -2.34 5.42
CA TYR A 352 14.66 -1.81 4.22
C TYR A 352 15.65 -2.85 3.67
N GLU A 353 15.81 -2.91 2.35
CA GLU A 353 16.57 -3.99 1.69
C GLU A 353 18.08 -3.92 1.95
N ASN A 354 18.59 -2.78 2.44
CA ASN A 354 19.98 -2.59 2.83
C ASN A 354 20.31 -3.08 4.25
N LEU A 355 19.33 -3.60 5.00
CA LEU A 355 19.58 -4.24 6.29
C LEU A 355 20.47 -5.49 6.11
N PRO A 356 21.45 -5.70 7.00
CA PRO A 356 22.33 -6.86 6.92
C PRO A 356 21.57 -8.15 7.24
N ARG A 357 22.11 -9.29 6.79
CA ARG A 357 21.64 -10.62 7.23
C ARG A 357 21.71 -10.71 8.75
N LEU A 358 20.72 -11.35 9.37
CA LEU A 358 20.79 -11.73 10.77
C LEU A 358 21.86 -12.81 10.98
N LYS A 359 22.44 -12.89 12.18
CA LYS A 359 23.45 -13.89 12.55
C LYS A 359 22.80 -15.24 12.93
N GLN A 360 22.02 -15.80 12.02
CA GLN A 360 21.32 -17.07 12.18
C GLN A 360 21.32 -17.85 10.85
N GLU A 361 21.05 -19.14 10.93
CA GLU A 361 20.78 -19.95 9.74
C GLU A 361 19.42 -19.56 9.15
N ASN A 362 19.40 -19.26 7.86
CA ASN A 362 18.18 -18.96 7.14
C ASN A 362 18.38 -19.37 5.69
N PHE A 363 17.59 -20.33 5.22
CA PHE A 363 17.74 -20.85 3.86
C PHE A 363 17.63 -19.77 2.78
N TYR A 364 16.98 -18.64 3.06
CA TYR A 364 16.97 -17.48 2.14
C TYR A 364 18.38 -17.01 1.80
N TYR A 365 19.30 -17.01 2.76
CA TYR A 365 20.68 -16.58 2.56
C TYR A 365 21.42 -17.53 1.61
N ASP A 366 21.24 -18.84 1.78
CA ASP A 366 21.82 -19.86 0.90
C ASP A 366 21.27 -19.76 -0.53
N LEU A 367 19.97 -19.47 -0.68
CA LEU A 367 19.35 -19.25 -1.99
C LEU A 367 19.90 -17.99 -2.66
N GLU A 368 20.06 -16.89 -1.93
CA GLU A 368 20.68 -15.67 -2.47
C GLU A 368 22.13 -15.92 -2.90
N ASP A 369 22.91 -16.65 -2.09
CA ASP A 369 24.30 -16.98 -2.42
C ASP A 369 24.40 -17.81 -3.71
N LEU A 370 23.49 -18.75 -3.93
CA LEU A 370 23.36 -19.50 -5.18
C LEU A 370 23.01 -18.63 -6.40
N VAL A 371 22.19 -17.58 -6.21
CA VAL A 371 21.91 -16.60 -7.27
C VAL A 371 23.20 -15.87 -7.65
N TYR A 372 23.93 -15.36 -6.64
CA TYR A 372 25.16 -14.61 -6.87
C TYR A 372 26.22 -15.46 -7.55
N GLU A 373 26.41 -16.71 -7.09
CA GLU A 373 27.30 -17.68 -7.74
C GLU A 373 26.94 -17.95 -9.20
N SER A 374 25.65 -18.09 -9.50
CA SER A 374 25.17 -18.34 -10.88
C SER A 374 25.40 -17.15 -11.79
N ALA A 375 25.16 -15.93 -11.29
CA ALA A 375 25.41 -14.70 -12.03
C ALA A 375 26.91 -14.47 -12.30
N LEU A 376 27.79 -14.85 -11.36
CA LEU A 376 29.24 -14.81 -11.57
C LEU A 376 29.70 -15.81 -12.64
N LYS A 377 29.06 -17.00 -12.74
CA LYS A 377 29.38 -18.02 -13.75
C LYS A 377 28.91 -17.65 -15.16
N LYS A 378 27.80 -16.91 -15.29
CA LYS A 378 27.25 -16.43 -16.58
C LYS A 378 27.04 -14.93 -16.52
N SER A 379 28.03 -14.14 -16.96
CA SER A 379 28.02 -12.67 -16.85
C SER A 379 26.84 -11.96 -17.53
N THR A 380 26.16 -12.61 -18.48
CA THR A 380 24.94 -12.08 -19.13
C THR A 380 23.66 -12.36 -18.35
N LEU A 381 23.71 -13.21 -17.32
CA LEU A 381 22.57 -13.57 -16.49
C LEU A 381 22.37 -12.49 -15.43
N THR A 382 21.23 -11.80 -15.52
CA THR A 382 20.80 -10.85 -14.49
C THR A 382 19.92 -11.54 -13.46
N TRP A 383 19.74 -10.94 -12.29
CA TRP A 383 18.89 -11.50 -11.25
C TRP A 383 18.05 -10.45 -10.53
N SER A 384 17.02 -10.89 -9.82
CA SER A 384 16.28 -10.10 -8.85
C SER A 384 15.84 -10.97 -7.67
N ILE A 385 15.81 -10.40 -6.47
CA ILE A 385 15.34 -11.09 -5.26
C ILE A 385 14.10 -10.36 -4.75
N HIS A 386 13.05 -11.10 -4.46
CA HIS A 386 11.74 -10.57 -4.09
C HIS A 386 11.41 -11.03 -2.67
N ARG A 387 11.23 -10.07 -1.76
CA ARG A 387 10.95 -10.29 -0.33
C ARG A 387 9.50 -9.86 -0.05
N PRO A 388 8.50 -10.69 -0.43
CA PRO A 388 7.11 -10.36 -0.19
C PRO A 388 6.78 -10.28 1.31
N ALA A 389 5.86 -9.38 1.63
CA ALA A 389 5.06 -9.39 2.86
C ALA A 389 4.10 -10.61 2.86
N LEU A 390 3.12 -10.63 3.77
CA LEU A 390 2.13 -11.71 3.82
C LEU A 390 1.34 -11.80 2.51
N ILE A 391 1.41 -12.94 1.81
CA ILE A 391 0.79 -13.07 0.48
C ILE A 391 -0.71 -13.32 0.61
N PHE A 392 -1.52 -12.44 0.02
CA PHE A 392 -2.93 -12.64 -0.24
C PHE A 392 -3.09 -13.15 -1.66
N GLY A 393 -3.62 -14.36 -1.82
CA GLY A 393 -3.69 -14.96 -3.13
C GLY A 393 -4.53 -16.23 -3.19
N PHE A 394 -4.66 -16.70 -4.42
CA PHE A 394 -5.43 -17.88 -4.75
C PHE A 394 -4.47 -19.04 -5.02
N SER A 395 -4.41 -19.99 -4.10
CA SER A 395 -3.90 -21.34 -4.37
C SER A 395 -4.41 -22.31 -3.31
N PRO A 396 -5.15 -23.35 -3.69
CA PRO A 396 -5.54 -24.45 -2.79
C PRO A 396 -4.39 -25.43 -2.55
N CYS A 397 -3.23 -25.21 -3.16
CA CYS A 397 -2.07 -26.10 -3.09
C CYS A 397 -0.91 -25.50 -2.28
N SER A 398 -1.05 -24.25 -1.85
CA SER A 398 -0.03 -23.52 -1.09
C SER A 398 0.09 -24.07 0.33
N MET A 399 1.33 -24.18 0.82
CA MET A 399 1.61 -24.52 2.21
C MET A 399 1.40 -23.33 3.15
N MET A 400 1.36 -22.11 2.60
CA MET A 400 1.15 -20.87 3.33
C MET A 400 0.11 -20.02 2.58
N ASN A 401 -1.13 -20.04 3.04
CA ASN A 401 -2.20 -19.19 2.51
C ASN A 401 -3.14 -18.75 3.62
N THR A 402 -2.92 -17.54 4.15
CA THR A 402 -3.71 -17.01 5.25
C THR A 402 -5.16 -16.80 4.84
N VAL A 403 -5.43 -16.34 3.62
CA VAL A 403 -6.81 -16.05 3.19
C VAL A 403 -7.62 -17.34 3.09
N SER A 404 -7.07 -18.43 2.52
CA SER A 404 -7.77 -19.71 2.46
C SER A 404 -7.97 -20.31 3.85
N THR A 405 -6.97 -20.29 4.72
CA THR A 405 -7.08 -20.74 6.12
C THR A 405 -8.23 -20.03 6.84
N LEU A 406 -8.32 -18.71 6.71
CA LEU A 406 -9.37 -17.92 7.35
C LEU A 406 -10.76 -18.18 6.76
N CYS A 407 -10.85 -18.39 5.45
CA CYS A 407 -12.11 -18.76 4.81
C CYS A 407 -12.60 -20.14 5.25
N VAL A 408 -11.70 -21.11 5.40
CA VAL A 408 -12.03 -22.44 5.90
C VAL A 408 -12.48 -22.38 7.35
N TYR A 409 -11.78 -21.60 8.19
CA TYR A 409 -12.21 -21.36 9.57
C TYR A 409 -13.61 -20.74 9.62
N ALA A 410 -13.88 -19.70 8.82
CA ALA A 410 -15.19 -19.06 8.75
C ALA A 410 -16.28 -20.03 8.25
N ALA A 411 -15.99 -20.84 7.23
CA ALA A 411 -16.91 -21.86 6.72
C ALA A 411 -17.27 -22.90 7.81
N ILE A 412 -16.28 -23.36 8.59
CA ILE A 412 -16.51 -24.28 9.71
C ILE A 412 -17.35 -23.59 10.81
N CYS A 413 -17.04 -22.34 11.18
CA CYS A 413 -17.85 -21.59 12.13
C CYS A 413 -19.31 -21.47 11.66
N LYS A 414 -19.54 -21.16 10.38
CA LYS A 414 -20.88 -21.06 9.79
C LYS A 414 -21.62 -22.39 9.84
N HIS A 415 -20.96 -23.48 9.46
CA HIS A 415 -21.53 -24.83 9.51
C HIS A 415 -21.93 -25.25 10.92
N GLU A 416 -21.12 -24.89 11.92
CA GLU A 416 -21.38 -25.21 13.33
C GLU A 416 -22.31 -24.22 14.05
N GLY A 417 -22.79 -23.17 13.36
CA GLY A 417 -23.61 -22.13 13.98
C GLY A 417 -22.89 -21.34 15.08
N ARG A 418 -21.56 -21.18 14.96
CA ARG A 418 -20.71 -20.49 15.94
C ARG A 418 -20.27 -19.11 15.41
N PRO A 419 -20.05 -18.13 16.31
CA PRO A 419 -19.48 -16.84 15.90
C PRO A 419 -18.06 -17.00 15.36
N LEU A 420 -17.62 -16.02 14.57
CA LEU A 420 -16.24 -15.92 14.10
C LEU A 420 -15.37 -15.25 15.18
N VAL A 421 -14.75 -16.07 16.00
CA VAL A 421 -13.94 -15.61 17.14
C VAL A 421 -12.49 -15.40 16.73
N TYR A 422 -11.95 -14.22 17.01
CA TYR A 422 -10.53 -13.91 16.82
C TYR A 422 -9.65 -14.75 17.78
N PRO A 423 -8.69 -15.55 17.27
CA PRO A 423 -7.89 -16.45 18.11
C PRO A 423 -6.62 -15.79 18.68
N GLY A 424 -6.26 -14.60 18.17
CA GLY A 424 -4.94 -13.99 18.36
C GLY A 424 -4.76 -13.13 19.60
N THR A 425 -3.59 -12.49 19.65
CA THR A 425 -3.21 -11.54 20.72
C THR A 425 -3.77 -10.13 20.49
N TYR A 426 -3.78 -9.32 21.55
CA TYR A 426 -4.10 -7.89 21.45
C TYR A 426 -3.18 -7.15 20.46
N VAL A 427 -1.89 -7.51 20.44
CA VAL A 427 -0.88 -6.87 19.61
C VAL A 427 -1.23 -7.06 18.13
N SER A 428 -1.38 -8.30 17.67
CA SER A 428 -1.73 -8.60 16.28
C SER A 428 -3.09 -8.03 15.86
N TRP A 429 -4.04 -7.91 16.80
CA TRP A 429 -5.35 -7.30 16.56
C TRP A 429 -5.26 -5.79 16.26
N THR A 430 -4.35 -5.08 16.94
CA THR A 430 -4.32 -3.61 16.97
C THR A 430 -3.14 -2.98 16.21
N CYS A 431 -2.05 -3.71 16.00
CA CYS A 431 -0.90 -3.23 15.25
C CYS A 431 -1.18 -3.11 13.75
N LEU A 432 -0.29 -2.43 13.05
CA LEU A 432 -0.35 -2.28 11.60
C LEU A 432 0.30 -3.48 10.92
N TRP A 433 -0.38 -3.97 9.89
CA TRP A 433 0.07 -5.05 9.01
C TRP A 433 0.16 -4.55 7.58
N ASP A 434 1.04 -5.15 6.80
CA ASP A 434 1.04 -5.09 5.35
C ASP A 434 0.86 -6.49 4.76
N ALA A 435 0.42 -6.53 3.51
CA ALA A 435 0.24 -7.75 2.73
C ALA A 435 0.66 -7.48 1.28
N VAL A 436 0.80 -8.53 0.49
CA VAL A 436 1.00 -8.43 -0.95
C VAL A 436 0.00 -9.30 -1.69
N ASP A 437 -0.70 -8.72 -2.64
CA ASP A 437 -1.55 -9.44 -3.57
C ASP A 437 -0.69 -10.33 -4.50
N SER A 438 -1.09 -11.58 -4.71
CA SER A 438 -0.33 -12.52 -5.54
C SER A 438 -0.17 -12.08 -6.99
N GLU A 439 -1.13 -11.33 -7.55
CA GLU A 439 -0.99 -10.75 -8.89
C GLU A 439 -0.06 -9.53 -8.87
N LEU A 440 -0.11 -8.68 -7.84
CA LEU A 440 0.86 -7.58 -7.69
C LEU A 440 2.30 -8.13 -7.55
N LEU A 441 2.46 -9.22 -6.82
CA LEU A 441 3.75 -9.91 -6.70
C LEU A 441 4.21 -10.47 -8.06
N ALA A 442 3.29 -11.05 -8.85
CA ALA A 442 3.56 -11.47 -10.23
C ALA A 442 3.98 -10.30 -11.13
N GLU A 443 3.27 -9.17 -11.05
CA GLU A 443 3.61 -7.93 -11.76
C GLU A 443 5.01 -7.44 -11.38
N HIS A 444 5.36 -7.50 -10.10
CA HIS A 444 6.68 -7.12 -9.62
C HIS A 444 7.79 -8.06 -10.15
N PHE A 445 7.54 -9.37 -10.27
CA PHE A 445 8.47 -10.29 -10.93
C PHE A 445 8.70 -9.90 -12.39
N VAL A 446 7.62 -9.64 -13.15
CA VAL A 446 7.71 -9.24 -14.56
C VAL A 446 8.42 -7.89 -14.71
N TRP A 447 8.13 -6.93 -13.83
CA TRP A 447 8.82 -5.65 -13.82
C TRP A 447 10.33 -5.83 -13.66
N ALA A 448 10.79 -6.54 -12.63
CA ALA A 448 12.23 -6.76 -12.43
C ALA A 448 12.86 -7.56 -13.59
N ALA A 449 12.10 -8.48 -14.20
CA ALA A 449 12.51 -9.25 -15.36
C ALA A 449 12.64 -8.42 -16.65
N THR A 450 11.95 -7.29 -16.78
CA THR A 450 11.91 -6.50 -18.01
C THR A 450 12.50 -5.09 -17.89
N CYS A 451 12.65 -4.55 -16.68
CA CYS A 451 13.21 -3.23 -16.40
C CYS A 451 14.75 -3.31 -16.26
N PRO A 452 15.53 -2.60 -17.08
CA PRO A 452 16.99 -2.56 -16.98
C PRO A 452 17.51 -2.04 -15.63
N GLU A 453 16.82 -1.07 -15.04
CA GLU A 453 17.20 -0.44 -13.77
C GLU A 453 17.01 -1.38 -12.58
N ALA A 454 16.05 -2.30 -12.67
CA ALA A 454 15.72 -3.25 -11.62
C ALA A 454 16.66 -4.48 -11.56
N LYS A 455 17.64 -4.57 -12.47
CA LYS A 455 18.56 -5.72 -12.54
C LYS A 455 19.53 -5.75 -11.37
N ASN A 456 19.78 -6.95 -10.87
CA ASN A 456 20.74 -7.27 -9.82
C ASN A 456 20.42 -6.54 -8.50
N GLN A 457 19.13 -6.56 -8.13
CA GLN A 457 18.60 -5.91 -6.94
C GLN A 457 17.72 -6.85 -6.14
N ALA A 458 17.76 -6.72 -4.82
CA ALA A 458 16.75 -7.24 -3.91
C ALA A 458 15.71 -6.15 -3.61
N PHE A 459 14.42 -6.52 -3.57
CA PHE A 459 13.29 -5.65 -3.32
C PHE A 459 12.32 -6.26 -2.32
N ASN A 460 11.80 -5.43 -1.41
CA ASN A 460 10.59 -5.73 -0.66
C ASN A 460 9.37 -5.67 -1.58
N VAL A 461 8.31 -6.40 -1.25
CA VAL A 461 7.05 -6.30 -2.02
C VAL A 461 5.84 -6.33 -1.09
N ASN A 462 5.09 -5.24 -1.03
CA ASN A 462 3.78 -5.16 -0.40
C ASN A 462 2.80 -4.34 -1.27
N ASN A 463 1.56 -4.24 -0.83
CA ASN A 463 0.47 -3.57 -1.53
C ASN A 463 0.58 -2.04 -1.58
N GLY A 464 1.47 -1.43 -0.79
CA GLY A 464 1.63 0.02 -0.70
C GLY A 464 0.71 0.70 0.32
N ASP A 465 -0.15 -0.06 1.00
CA ASP A 465 -1.00 0.36 2.11
C ASP A 465 -0.77 -0.50 3.36
N VAL A 466 -1.48 -0.19 4.44
CA VAL A 466 -1.47 -0.94 5.71
C VAL A 466 -2.89 -1.22 6.18
N PHE A 467 -3.06 -2.26 6.99
CA PHE A 467 -4.34 -2.64 7.58
C PHE A 467 -4.19 -3.08 9.04
N LYS A 468 -5.32 -3.31 9.71
CA LYS A 468 -5.39 -3.99 11.02
C LYS A 468 -6.27 -5.21 10.90
N TRP A 469 -5.90 -6.31 11.55
CA TRP A 469 -6.77 -7.49 11.62
C TRP A 469 -8.13 -7.18 12.24
N LYS A 470 -8.21 -6.21 13.17
CA LYS A 470 -9.48 -5.65 13.67
C LYS A 470 -10.49 -5.33 12.56
N HIS A 471 -10.04 -4.77 11.45
CA HIS A 471 -10.91 -4.39 10.34
C HIS A 471 -11.19 -5.56 9.39
N LEU A 472 -10.16 -6.29 8.97
CA LEU A 472 -10.34 -7.44 8.07
C LEU A 472 -11.17 -8.57 8.70
N TRP A 473 -11.15 -8.71 10.02
CA TRP A 473 -12.00 -9.67 10.72
C TRP A 473 -13.48 -9.38 10.52
N GLY A 474 -13.88 -8.11 10.61
CA GLY A 474 -15.25 -7.69 10.32
C GLY A 474 -15.62 -7.88 8.85
N VAL A 475 -14.68 -7.67 7.93
CA VAL A 475 -14.87 -7.96 6.50
C VAL A 475 -15.11 -9.46 6.28
N LEU A 476 -14.28 -10.32 6.86
CA LEU A 476 -14.43 -11.77 6.77
C LEU A 476 -15.76 -12.26 7.35
N ALA A 477 -16.13 -11.77 8.53
CA ALA A 477 -17.40 -12.13 9.16
C ALA A 477 -18.60 -11.75 8.27
N LYS A 478 -18.57 -10.55 7.67
CA LYS A 478 -19.60 -10.10 6.73
C LYS A 478 -19.69 -10.99 5.49
N GLU A 479 -18.54 -11.37 4.92
CA GLU A 479 -18.50 -12.22 3.73
C GLU A 479 -19.09 -13.62 3.98
N PHE A 480 -19.03 -14.13 5.20
CA PHE A 480 -19.58 -15.43 5.59
C PHE A 480 -20.90 -15.35 6.37
N ASP A 481 -21.48 -14.16 6.50
CA ASP A 481 -22.71 -13.91 7.26
C ASP A 481 -22.60 -14.47 8.70
N LEU A 482 -21.55 -14.05 9.41
CA LEU A 482 -21.23 -14.46 10.77
C LEU A 482 -21.23 -13.26 11.72
N GLU A 483 -21.54 -13.52 12.99
CA GLU A 483 -21.22 -12.61 14.08
C GLU A 483 -19.70 -12.55 14.27
N ALA A 484 -19.13 -11.34 14.28
CA ALA A 484 -17.72 -11.12 14.54
C ALA A 484 -17.48 -10.94 16.05
N VAL A 485 -16.70 -11.85 16.65
CA VAL A 485 -16.17 -11.67 18.01
C VAL A 485 -14.70 -11.30 17.88
N GLY A 486 -14.38 -10.03 18.18
CA GLY A 486 -13.03 -9.50 18.13
C GLY A 486 -12.17 -9.93 19.33
N TYR A 487 -11.03 -9.28 19.51
CA TYR A 487 -10.25 -9.43 20.74
C TYR A 487 -11.08 -9.00 21.97
N GLU A 488 -11.04 -9.83 23.02
CA GLU A 488 -11.69 -9.59 24.32
C GLU A 488 -10.62 -9.54 25.40
N GLU A 489 -10.61 -8.47 26.20
CA GLU A 489 -9.66 -8.34 27.30
C GLU A 489 -9.89 -9.43 28.35
N GLY A 490 -8.81 -10.07 28.81
CA GLY A 490 -8.85 -11.18 29.77
C GLY A 490 -9.14 -12.55 29.15
N ARG A 491 -9.35 -12.64 27.82
CA ARG A 491 -9.41 -13.91 27.10
C ARG A 491 -8.02 -14.32 26.62
N GLU A 492 -7.58 -15.51 27.03
CA GLU A 492 -6.32 -16.06 26.56
C GLU A 492 -6.36 -16.38 25.05
N PRO A 493 -5.31 -16.01 24.28
CA PRO A 493 -5.16 -16.43 22.89
C PRO A 493 -5.16 -17.95 22.78
N VAL A 494 -5.77 -18.47 21.72
CA VAL A 494 -5.84 -19.91 21.44
C VAL A 494 -5.14 -20.23 20.12
N LEU A 495 -4.50 -21.38 20.04
CA LEU A 495 -3.94 -21.86 18.77
C LEU A 495 -5.08 -22.36 17.89
N LEU A 496 -5.26 -21.74 16.73
CA LEU A 496 -6.25 -22.15 15.75
C LEU A 496 -5.98 -23.58 15.26
N GLU A 497 -4.72 -24.00 15.22
CA GLU A 497 -4.34 -25.39 14.95
C GLU A 497 -4.98 -26.36 15.97
N ASP A 498 -4.96 -26.03 17.26
CA ASP A 498 -5.60 -26.84 18.30
C ASP A 498 -7.14 -26.83 18.20
N VAL A 499 -7.72 -25.68 17.87
CA VAL A 499 -9.18 -25.53 17.72
C VAL A 499 -9.70 -26.34 16.52
N MET A 500 -8.88 -26.50 15.47
CA MET A 500 -9.27 -27.09 14.20
C MET A 500 -8.82 -28.56 14.02
N LYS A 501 -7.98 -29.10 14.92
CA LYS A 501 -7.35 -30.43 14.76
C LYS A 501 -8.30 -31.62 14.55
N ASP A 502 -9.53 -31.54 15.05
CA ASP A 502 -10.54 -32.61 14.96
C ASP A 502 -11.65 -32.31 13.93
N LYS A 503 -11.43 -31.33 13.04
CA LYS A 503 -12.47 -30.83 12.11
C LYS A 503 -12.43 -31.46 10.72
N ASP A 504 -11.58 -32.45 10.45
CA ASP A 504 -11.53 -33.11 9.12
C ASP A 504 -12.89 -33.61 8.65
N LYS A 505 -13.65 -34.31 9.52
CA LYS A 505 -14.99 -34.83 9.16
C LYS A 505 -16.01 -33.71 8.91
N VAL A 506 -15.90 -32.60 9.64
CA VAL A 506 -16.77 -31.43 9.46
C VAL A 506 -16.47 -30.79 8.10
N TRP A 507 -15.19 -30.67 7.75
CA TRP A 507 -14.78 -30.17 6.45
C TRP A 507 -15.25 -31.07 5.30
N ASP A 508 -15.11 -32.40 5.43
CA ASP A 508 -15.61 -33.36 4.43
C ASP A 508 -17.13 -33.22 4.22
N GLU A 509 -17.89 -32.96 5.28
CA GLU A 509 -19.33 -32.68 5.20
C GLU A 509 -19.62 -31.39 4.44
N ILE A 510 -18.93 -30.28 4.78
CA ILE A 510 -19.06 -28.99 4.08
C ILE A 510 -18.76 -29.16 2.58
N VAL A 511 -17.69 -29.88 2.24
CA VAL A 511 -17.31 -30.17 0.86
C VAL A 511 -18.42 -30.91 0.11
N ARG A 512 -18.99 -31.95 0.74
CA ARG A 512 -20.07 -32.75 0.16
C ARG A 512 -21.35 -31.93 -0.04
N GLU A 513 -21.76 -31.16 0.97
CA GLU A 513 -23.04 -30.44 0.96
C GLU A 513 -23.07 -29.25 0.01
N ASN A 514 -21.92 -28.58 -0.16
CA ASN A 514 -21.79 -27.41 -1.03
C ASN A 514 -21.27 -27.78 -2.43
N GLY A 515 -21.00 -29.06 -2.70
CA GLY A 515 -20.47 -29.51 -4.00
C GLY A 515 -19.12 -28.88 -4.33
N LEU A 516 -18.25 -28.77 -3.33
CA LEU A 516 -16.92 -28.17 -3.45
C LEU A 516 -15.93 -29.11 -4.13
N VAL A 517 -14.81 -28.56 -4.59
CA VAL A 517 -13.67 -29.34 -5.04
C VAL A 517 -13.15 -30.18 -3.85
N PRO A 518 -13.01 -31.51 -3.99
CA PRO A 518 -12.52 -32.36 -2.92
C PRO A 518 -11.14 -31.93 -2.42
N THR A 519 -11.05 -31.55 -1.15
CA THR A 519 -9.81 -31.13 -0.51
C THR A 519 -9.74 -31.69 0.91
N ARG A 520 -8.56 -32.12 1.34
CA ARG A 520 -8.34 -32.43 2.77
C ARG A 520 -8.17 -31.11 3.51
N LEU A 521 -8.67 -31.04 4.75
CA LEU A 521 -8.58 -29.83 5.57
C LEU A 521 -7.15 -29.28 5.64
N ARG A 522 -6.18 -30.16 5.93
CA ARG A 522 -4.74 -29.83 6.00
C ARG A 522 -4.09 -29.37 4.69
N ASP A 523 -4.72 -29.61 3.53
CA ASP A 523 -4.17 -29.18 2.24
C ASP A 523 -4.63 -27.77 1.87
N ILE A 524 -5.84 -27.37 2.28
CA ILE A 524 -6.45 -26.08 1.96
C ILE A 524 -6.23 -25.02 3.06
N ALA A 525 -6.05 -25.46 4.30
CA ALA A 525 -5.85 -24.59 5.46
C ALA A 525 -4.54 -24.91 6.20
N ALA A 526 -3.74 -23.87 6.40
CA ALA A 526 -2.52 -23.88 7.21
C ALA A 526 -2.78 -23.12 8.52
N PHE A 527 -3.38 -23.79 9.51
CA PHE A 527 -3.74 -23.14 10.78
C PHE A 527 -2.54 -22.68 11.60
N TRP A 528 -1.45 -23.45 11.59
CA TRP A 528 -0.16 -23.05 12.18
C TRP A 528 0.33 -21.68 11.67
N LEU A 529 0.08 -21.36 10.39
CA LEU A 529 0.46 -20.07 9.81
C LEU A 529 -0.39 -18.94 10.39
N ALA A 530 -1.70 -19.18 10.56
CA ALA A 530 -2.57 -18.20 11.20
C ALA A 530 -2.11 -17.94 12.64
N ASP A 531 -1.65 -18.96 13.35
CA ASP A 531 -1.09 -18.81 14.70
C ASP A 531 0.21 -17.99 14.71
N VAL A 532 1.11 -18.21 13.74
CA VAL A 532 2.30 -17.35 13.55
C VAL A 532 1.89 -15.91 13.31
N VAL A 533 0.94 -15.65 12.41
CA VAL A 533 0.47 -14.29 12.10
C VAL A 533 -0.18 -13.64 13.33
N PHE A 534 -1.08 -14.33 14.01
CA PHE A 534 -1.88 -13.77 15.09
C PHE A 534 -1.18 -13.72 16.46
N ARG A 535 0.05 -14.24 16.55
CA ARG A 535 0.90 -14.11 17.74
C ARG A 535 2.12 -13.22 17.51
N ASN A 536 2.28 -12.68 16.30
CA ASN A 536 3.37 -11.78 15.96
C ASN A 536 2.95 -10.30 16.05
N LYS A 537 3.95 -9.41 16.00
CA LYS A 537 3.82 -7.96 16.01
C LYS A 537 4.03 -7.37 14.61
N GLU A 538 4.05 -6.05 14.51
CA GLU A 538 4.33 -5.34 13.25
C GLU A 538 5.62 -5.84 12.57
N THR A 539 5.51 -6.16 11.28
CA THR A 539 6.61 -6.66 10.42
C THR A 539 6.63 -5.92 9.07
N LEU A 540 6.28 -4.63 9.11
CA LEU A 540 6.10 -3.78 7.93
C LEU A 540 7.39 -3.69 7.11
N CYS A 541 7.25 -3.64 5.78
CA CYS A 541 8.37 -3.42 4.88
C CYS A 541 8.19 -2.15 4.03
N SER A 542 9.29 -1.49 3.66
CA SER A 542 9.26 -0.27 2.86
C SER A 542 9.20 -0.58 1.37
N MET A 543 8.32 0.12 0.64
CA MET A 543 8.25 0.11 -0.83
C MET A 543 9.02 1.28 -1.49
N ASN A 544 9.81 2.05 -0.73
CA ASN A 544 10.48 3.23 -1.28
C ASN A 544 11.46 2.88 -2.40
N LYS A 545 12.27 1.84 -2.22
CA LYS A 545 13.22 1.38 -3.24
C LYS A 545 12.51 1.03 -4.55
N ASN A 546 11.37 0.36 -4.50
CA ASN A 546 10.56 0.04 -5.67
C ASN A 546 10.11 1.29 -6.43
N LYS A 547 9.57 2.27 -5.69
CA LYS A 547 9.10 3.54 -6.25
C LYS A 547 10.24 4.35 -6.88
N GLU A 548 11.39 4.38 -6.22
CA GLU A 548 12.61 5.04 -6.72
C GLU A 548 13.14 4.39 -8.01
N PHE A 549 12.93 3.08 -8.18
CA PHE A 549 13.28 2.32 -9.38
C PHE A 549 12.14 2.26 -10.43
N GLY A 550 11.03 2.98 -10.20
CA GLY A 550 9.94 3.14 -11.17
C GLY A 550 8.83 2.10 -11.09
N PHE A 551 8.82 1.20 -10.10
CA PHE A 551 7.66 0.34 -9.83
C PHE A 551 6.62 1.08 -8.99
N LEU A 552 5.51 1.43 -9.64
CA LEU A 552 4.39 2.16 -9.02
C LEU A 552 3.11 1.31 -8.93
N GLY A 553 3.24 -0.02 -9.03
CA GLY A 553 2.13 -0.94 -8.78
C GLY A 553 1.75 -0.94 -7.31
N PHE A 554 0.45 -0.98 -7.02
CA PHE A 554 -0.10 -1.03 -5.68
C PHE A 554 -1.42 -1.81 -5.67
N ARG A 555 -1.94 -2.14 -4.50
CA ARG A 555 -3.29 -2.68 -4.33
C ARG A 555 -3.92 -2.09 -3.07
N ASP A 556 -5.24 -1.99 -3.10
CA ASP A 556 -6.03 -1.81 -1.88
C ASP A 556 -6.14 -3.19 -1.21
N THR A 557 -5.55 -3.33 -0.02
CA THR A 557 -5.46 -4.61 0.68
C THR A 557 -6.84 -5.19 1.02
N THR A 558 -7.84 -4.35 1.32
CA THR A 558 -9.19 -4.83 1.62
C THR A 558 -9.85 -5.40 0.36
N LYS A 559 -9.69 -4.73 -0.79
CA LYS A 559 -10.18 -5.25 -2.07
C LYS A 559 -9.44 -6.52 -2.49
N SER A 560 -8.12 -6.59 -2.30
CA SER A 560 -7.32 -7.80 -2.56
C SER A 560 -7.82 -8.98 -1.73
N PHE A 561 -8.06 -8.78 -0.43
CA PHE A 561 -8.61 -9.79 0.47
C PHE A 561 -9.97 -10.30 -0.03
N LEU A 562 -10.90 -9.39 -0.34
CA LEU A 562 -12.22 -9.73 -0.88
C LEU A 562 -12.15 -10.48 -2.23
N ASN A 563 -11.26 -10.05 -3.11
CA ASN A 563 -11.08 -10.69 -4.42
C ASN A 563 -10.57 -12.12 -4.26
N CYS A 564 -9.66 -12.38 -3.31
CA CYS A 564 -9.22 -13.73 -2.99
C CYS A 564 -10.39 -14.62 -2.53
N ILE A 565 -11.26 -14.12 -1.64
CA ILE A 565 -12.47 -14.84 -1.19
C ILE A 565 -13.38 -15.16 -2.39
N LYS A 566 -13.70 -14.15 -3.21
CA LYS A 566 -14.54 -14.32 -4.41
C LYS A 566 -13.95 -15.34 -5.38
N LYS A 567 -12.64 -15.32 -5.58
CA LYS A 567 -11.95 -16.26 -6.47
C LYS A 567 -12.02 -17.69 -5.91
N MET A 568 -11.80 -17.90 -4.61
CA MET A 568 -11.95 -19.22 -4.00
C MET A 568 -13.38 -19.77 -4.11
N ARG A 569 -14.41 -18.92 -3.96
CA ARG A 569 -15.81 -19.28 -4.23
C ARG A 569 -16.07 -19.64 -5.68
N ALA A 570 -15.57 -18.84 -6.62
CA ALA A 570 -15.74 -19.06 -8.05
C ALA A 570 -15.16 -20.41 -8.50
N TYR A 571 -14.04 -20.84 -7.90
CA TYR A 571 -13.44 -22.16 -8.13
C TYR A 571 -13.98 -23.26 -7.20
N LYS A 572 -15.01 -22.97 -6.39
CA LYS A 572 -15.66 -23.91 -5.45
C LYS A 572 -14.69 -24.57 -4.46
N PHE A 573 -13.70 -23.83 -3.97
CA PHE A 573 -12.85 -24.30 -2.86
C PHE A 573 -13.46 -24.01 -1.48
N ILE A 574 -14.37 -23.05 -1.42
CA ILE A 574 -15.14 -22.67 -0.24
C ILE A 574 -16.61 -22.44 -0.67
N PRO A 575 -17.59 -22.52 0.25
CA PRO A 575 -19.00 -22.27 -0.03
C PRO A 575 -19.30 -20.88 -0.62
#